data_AF-A0A1H0SP82-F1
#
_entry.id   AF-A0A1H0SP82-F1
#
_cell.length_a   1.000
_cell.length_b   1.000
_cell.length_c   1.000
_cell.angle_alpha   90.00
_cell.angle_beta   90.00
_cell.angle_gamma   90.00
#
_symmetry.space_group_name_H-M   'P 1'
#
loop_
_entity.id
_entity.type
_entity.pdbx_description
1 polymer ?
#
loop_
_entity_poly.entity_id
_entity_poly.type
_entity_poly.pdbx_seq_one_letter_code
_entity_poly.pdbx_strand_id
1 'polypeptide(L)'
;MDLNSIRGLVLNPPANVMELEKVELKMNTKLPTSYKELLLNSNGVSKSEGIIIYGTQDLIERNETWETDIYAPGFISIGDDSSGKVILMCIDLKKEEVLIADSGDMTPEHALLISNDLIQWVKNGLTIELYEKTEVNWSENAKLVVVDIQDGALKDLIKIKSILGLKIATSELLKRSKNLPFVLTEEVPYGKAKKMIEELGDLKVKIELQ
;
A
#
# COMPACT_ATOMS: atom_id res chain seq x y z
N MET A 1 14.84 15.78 8.12
CA MET A 1 14.64 15.19 6.78
C MET A 1 14.81 16.27 5.73
N ASP A 2 15.44 16.01 4.59
CA ASP A 2 15.48 17.01 3.50
C ASP A 2 14.42 16.67 2.45
N LEU A 3 13.41 17.54 2.33
CA LEU A 3 12.29 17.41 1.40
C LEU A 3 12.40 18.39 0.22
N ASN A 4 13.29 19.39 0.29
CA ASN A 4 13.36 20.49 -0.68
C ASN A 4 13.83 20.03 -2.06
N SER A 5 14.50 18.88 -2.13
CA SER A 5 15.02 18.29 -3.36
C SER A 5 13.98 17.43 -4.10
N ILE A 6 12.83 17.16 -3.50
CA ILE A 6 11.80 16.31 -4.10
C ILE A 6 10.93 17.15 -5.05
N ARG A 7 11.03 16.85 -6.34
CA ARG A 7 10.34 17.60 -7.39
C ARG A 7 8.82 17.45 -7.27
N GLY A 8 8.10 18.57 -7.40
CA GLY A 8 6.63 18.59 -7.47
C GLY A 8 5.92 18.64 -6.12
N LEU A 9 6.67 18.56 -5.01
CA LEU A 9 6.13 18.83 -3.68
C LEU A 9 6.11 20.34 -3.40
N VAL A 10 5.03 20.78 -2.79
CA VAL A 10 4.86 22.10 -2.18
C VAL A 10 4.90 21.89 -0.67
N LEU A 11 5.86 22.54 -0.03
CA LEU A 11 6.12 22.44 1.40
C LEU A 11 5.63 23.68 2.12
N ASN A 12 5.07 23.49 3.30
CA ASN A 12 4.69 24.56 4.21
C ASN A 12 5.82 24.84 5.21
N PRO A 13 5.83 26.01 5.86
CA PRO A 13 6.71 26.24 7.00
C PRO A 13 6.58 25.11 8.04
N PRO A 14 7.68 24.67 8.67
CA PRO A 14 7.63 23.63 9.70
C PRO A 14 6.67 23.96 10.85
N ALA A 15 6.00 22.95 11.38
CA ALA A 15 5.28 23.07 12.65
C ALA A 15 6.27 23.16 13.80
N ASN A 16 5.86 23.73 14.91
CA ASN A 16 6.59 23.64 16.17
C ASN A 16 5.94 22.64 17.14
N VAL A 17 6.70 22.25 18.16
CA VAL A 17 6.28 21.25 19.15
C VAL A 17 4.98 21.63 19.86
N MET A 18 4.78 22.91 20.19
CA MET A 18 3.56 23.38 20.87
C MET A 18 2.31 23.24 19.99
N GLU A 19 2.44 23.43 18.67
CA GLU A 19 1.34 23.20 17.73
C GLU A 19 0.93 21.72 17.70
N LEU A 20 1.90 20.81 17.69
CA LEU A 20 1.64 19.37 17.73
C LEU A 20 1.00 18.94 19.06
N GLU A 21 1.51 19.43 20.19
CA GLU A 21 0.93 19.14 21.51
C GLU A 21 -0.51 19.65 21.64
N LYS A 22 -0.80 20.82 21.08
CA LYS A 22 -2.16 21.39 21.06
C LYS A 22 -3.11 20.55 20.23
N VAL A 23 -2.65 20.02 19.09
CA VAL A 23 -3.43 19.11 18.25
C VAL A 23 -3.68 17.79 18.98
N GLU A 24 -2.65 17.15 19.53
CA GLU A 24 -2.78 15.89 20.30
C GLU A 24 -3.75 16.05 21.48
N LEU A 25 -3.67 17.18 22.19
CA LEU A 25 -4.57 17.48 23.31
C LEU A 25 -6.03 17.60 22.85
N LYS A 26 -6.28 18.33 21.76
CA LYS A 26 -7.64 18.55 21.24
C LYS A 26 -8.27 17.28 20.68
N MET A 27 -7.48 16.46 19.98
CA MET A 27 -7.93 15.18 19.42
C MET A 27 -7.91 14.05 20.45
N ASN A 28 -7.46 14.31 21.68
CA ASN A 28 -7.28 13.30 22.73
C ASN A 28 -6.51 12.05 22.26
N THR A 29 -5.54 12.24 21.37
CA THR A 29 -4.86 11.17 20.63
C THR A 29 -3.40 11.54 20.42
N LYS A 30 -2.50 10.55 20.44
CA LYS A 30 -1.09 10.75 20.07
C LYS A 30 -0.92 10.59 18.57
N LEU A 31 -0.26 11.56 17.94
CA LEU A 31 0.04 11.47 16.52
C LEU A 31 1.14 10.44 16.28
N PRO A 32 1.08 9.67 15.17
CA PRO A 32 2.14 8.76 14.76
C PRO A 32 3.50 9.46 14.67
N THR A 33 4.56 8.73 15.03
CA THR A 33 5.92 9.30 15.13
C THR A 33 6.41 9.87 13.81
N SER A 34 6.30 9.10 12.72
CA SER A 34 6.73 9.56 11.39
C SER A 34 5.86 10.71 10.86
N TYR A 35 4.59 10.79 11.25
CA TYR A 35 3.75 11.94 10.90
C TYR A 35 4.19 13.21 11.65
N LYS A 36 4.52 13.11 12.93
CA LYS A 36 5.12 14.24 13.67
C LYS A 36 6.46 14.66 13.09
N GLU A 37 7.30 13.71 12.72
CA GLU A 37 8.56 14.02 12.05
C GLU A 37 8.31 14.81 10.77
N LEU A 38 7.36 14.38 9.94
CA LEU A 38 6.97 15.09 8.73
C LEU A 38 6.54 16.53 9.05
N LEU A 39 5.62 16.72 9.99
CA LEU A 39 5.10 18.04 10.36
C LEU A 39 6.17 18.99 10.90
N LEU A 40 7.16 18.48 11.63
CA LEU A 40 8.31 19.24 12.12
C LEU A 40 9.32 19.62 11.01
N ASN A 41 9.20 19.04 9.81
CA ASN A 41 9.98 19.44 8.64
C ASN A 41 9.14 20.26 7.64
N SER A 42 7.82 20.04 7.58
CA SER A 42 6.86 20.77 6.75
C SER A 42 5.46 20.60 7.33
N ASN A 43 4.80 21.69 7.75
CA ASN A 43 3.46 21.62 8.35
C ASN A 43 2.36 21.38 7.31
N GLY A 44 2.31 20.16 6.81
CA GLY A 44 1.55 19.77 5.62
C GLY A 44 2.44 19.76 4.38
N VAL A 45 2.06 18.94 3.41
CA VAL A 45 2.76 18.74 2.14
C VAL A 45 1.70 18.56 1.07
N SER A 46 1.84 19.18 -0.09
CA SER A 46 0.95 18.90 -1.22
C SER A 46 1.73 18.61 -2.49
N LYS A 47 1.14 17.84 -3.40
CA LYS A 47 1.62 17.62 -4.75
C LYS A 47 0.67 18.35 -5.71
N SER A 48 1.21 18.97 -6.76
CA SER A 48 0.40 19.67 -7.77
C SER A 48 -0.68 18.81 -8.45
N GLU A 49 -0.58 17.49 -8.33
CA GLU A 49 -1.51 16.49 -8.87
C GLU A 49 -2.69 16.18 -7.94
N GLY A 50 -2.81 16.84 -6.78
CA GLY A 50 -4.02 16.80 -5.93
C GLY A 50 -3.88 16.06 -4.61
N ILE A 51 -2.75 15.41 -4.33
CA ILE A 51 -2.51 14.77 -3.03
C ILE A 51 -2.08 15.82 -2.01
N ILE A 52 -2.78 15.84 -0.88
CA ILE A 52 -2.55 16.74 0.23
C ILE A 52 -2.34 15.91 1.50
N ILE A 53 -1.26 16.19 2.22
CA ILE A 53 -1.04 15.79 3.60
C ILE A 53 -1.31 17.02 4.47
N TYR A 54 -2.23 16.88 5.42
CA TYR A 54 -2.71 17.99 6.22
C TYR A 54 -1.63 18.58 7.12
N GLY A 55 -1.69 19.90 7.31
CA GLY A 55 -0.99 20.55 8.40
C GLY A 55 -1.81 20.54 9.69
N THR A 56 -1.22 21.02 10.78
CA THR A 56 -1.88 21.18 12.08
C THR A 56 -3.12 22.08 12.04
N GLN A 57 -3.23 22.96 11.04
CA GLN A 57 -4.36 23.88 10.88
C GLN A 57 -5.63 23.16 10.40
N ASP A 58 -5.46 22.17 9.52
CA ASP A 58 -6.58 21.47 8.88
C ASP A 58 -6.89 20.13 9.57
N LEU A 59 -5.91 19.54 10.25
CA LEU A 59 -5.99 18.15 10.72
C LEU A 59 -7.24 17.84 11.56
N ILE A 60 -7.59 18.73 12.50
CA ILE A 60 -8.73 18.51 13.40
C ILE A 60 -10.04 18.58 12.62
N GLU A 61 -10.24 19.67 11.87
CA GLU A 61 -11.47 19.89 11.08
C GLU A 61 -11.67 18.80 10.04
N ARG A 62 -10.58 18.30 9.43
CA ARG A 62 -10.66 17.19 8.48
C ARG A 62 -11.00 15.86 9.12
N ASN A 63 -10.42 15.54 10.28
CA ASN A 63 -10.82 14.32 11.00
C ASN A 63 -12.28 14.36 11.47
N GLU A 64 -12.77 15.54 11.88
CA GLU A 64 -14.18 15.75 12.21
C GLU A 64 -15.07 15.60 10.97
N THR A 65 -14.68 16.20 9.84
CA THR A 65 -15.44 16.14 8.57
C THR A 65 -15.57 14.72 8.05
N TRP A 66 -14.51 13.92 8.18
CA TRP A 66 -14.51 12.51 7.74
C TRP A 66 -15.07 11.56 8.79
N GLU A 67 -15.45 12.06 9.97
CA GLU A 67 -15.91 11.26 11.11
C GLU A 67 -14.96 10.07 11.39
N THR A 68 -13.64 10.30 11.29
CA THR A 68 -12.62 9.24 11.28
C THR A 68 -12.72 8.33 12.51
N ASP A 69 -13.01 8.89 13.68
CA ASP A 69 -13.14 8.13 14.93
C ASP A 69 -14.33 7.15 14.91
N ILE A 70 -15.34 7.41 14.07
CA ILE A 70 -16.53 6.56 13.90
C ILE A 70 -16.27 5.49 12.85
N TYR A 71 -15.77 5.87 11.67
CA TYR A 71 -15.66 4.97 10.52
C TYR A 71 -14.32 4.26 10.38
N ALA A 72 -13.25 4.80 10.97
CA ALA A 72 -11.91 4.23 10.95
C ALA A 72 -11.28 4.22 12.36
N PRO A 73 -11.91 3.57 13.36
CA PRO A 73 -11.40 3.55 14.72
C PRO A 73 -9.98 2.98 14.78
N GLY A 74 -9.08 3.69 15.46
CA GLY A 74 -7.65 3.35 15.53
C GLY A 74 -6.79 3.96 14.42
N PHE A 75 -7.38 4.79 13.56
CA PHE A 75 -6.69 5.56 12.53
C PHE A 75 -6.95 7.06 12.70
N ILE A 76 -6.07 7.86 12.12
CA ILE A 76 -6.30 9.28 11.86
C ILE A 76 -6.28 9.53 10.35
N SER A 77 -7.11 10.46 9.90
CA SER A 77 -7.03 11.03 8.56
C SER A 77 -5.86 12.03 8.52
N ILE A 78 -4.88 11.78 7.67
CA ILE A 78 -3.68 12.63 7.52
C ILE A 78 -3.63 13.36 6.19
N GLY A 79 -4.56 13.08 5.28
CA GLY A 79 -4.58 13.69 3.95
C GLY A 79 -5.79 13.30 3.12
N ASP A 80 -5.84 13.82 1.90
CA ASP A 80 -6.79 13.45 0.85
C ASP A 80 -6.15 13.57 -0.55
N ASP A 81 -6.80 12.99 -1.56
CA ASP A 81 -6.41 13.11 -2.97
C ASP A 81 -7.21 14.16 -3.74
N SER A 82 -8.05 14.94 -3.05
CA SER A 82 -9.00 15.90 -3.60
C SER A 82 -9.97 15.34 -4.65
N SER A 83 -10.08 14.01 -4.76
CA SER A 83 -10.94 13.28 -5.70
C SER A 83 -11.95 12.36 -5.00
N GLY A 84 -12.06 12.51 -3.68
CA GLY A 84 -13.00 11.77 -2.85
C GLY A 84 -12.36 10.59 -2.11
N LYS A 85 -11.03 10.56 -1.98
CA LYS A 85 -10.32 9.57 -1.15
C LYS A 85 -9.55 10.21 -0.02
N VAL A 86 -9.51 9.52 1.10
CA VAL A 86 -8.94 9.98 2.35
C VAL A 86 -7.76 9.10 2.73
N ILE A 87 -6.65 9.73 3.08
CA ILE A 87 -5.43 9.04 3.50
C ILE A 87 -5.49 8.84 5.02
N LEU A 88 -5.43 7.59 5.44
CA LEU A 88 -5.48 7.16 6.83
C LEU A 88 -4.11 6.71 7.31
N MET A 89 -3.81 6.94 8.58
CA MET A 89 -2.62 6.41 9.23
C MET A 89 -2.96 5.76 10.57
N CYS A 90 -2.42 4.57 10.81
CA CYS A 90 -2.65 3.86 12.07
C CYS A 90 -2.09 4.66 13.26
N ILE A 91 -2.86 4.77 14.34
CA ILE A 91 -2.43 5.46 15.58
C ILE A 91 -1.47 4.57 16.40
N ASP A 92 -1.49 3.25 16.21
CA ASP A 92 -0.57 2.34 16.87
C ASP A 92 0.87 2.69 16.48
N LEU A 93 1.65 3.19 17.44
CA LEU A 93 3.03 3.63 17.24
C LEU A 93 3.99 2.51 16.77
N LYS A 94 3.55 1.25 16.77
CA LYS A 94 4.30 0.10 16.24
C LYS A 94 3.99 -0.21 14.78
N LYS A 95 2.98 0.45 14.19
CA LYS A 95 2.55 0.27 12.82
C LYS A 95 2.66 1.58 12.06
N GLU A 96 3.24 1.54 10.87
CA GLU A 96 3.41 2.71 10.01
C GLU A 96 2.58 2.59 8.72
N GLU A 97 1.45 1.90 8.83
CA GLU A 97 0.51 1.70 7.73
C GLU A 97 -0.13 3.03 7.34
N VAL A 98 0.06 3.41 6.08
CA VAL A 98 -0.61 4.52 5.39
C VAL A 98 -1.57 3.91 4.39
N LEU A 99 -2.87 4.14 4.59
CA LEU A 99 -3.94 3.61 3.76
C LEU A 99 -4.63 4.74 2.98
N ILE A 100 -5.32 4.41 1.90
CA ILE A 100 -6.26 5.30 1.20
C ILE A 100 -7.63 4.63 1.13
N ALA A 101 -8.62 5.30 1.69
CA ALA A 101 -10.01 4.89 1.74
C ALA A 101 -10.86 5.76 0.83
N ASP A 102 -11.96 5.22 0.30
CA ASP A 102 -12.95 6.04 -0.37
C ASP A 102 -13.72 6.84 0.68
N SER A 103 -14.02 8.12 0.43
CA SER A 103 -14.78 8.94 1.39
C SER A 103 -16.21 8.43 1.60
N GLY A 104 -16.76 7.66 0.66
CA GLY A 104 -18.02 6.95 0.83
C GLY A 104 -17.90 5.61 1.58
N ASP A 105 -16.68 5.11 1.79
CA ASP A 105 -16.37 3.88 2.53
C ASP A 105 -15.02 4.00 3.25
N MET A 106 -15.06 4.67 4.39
CA MET A 106 -13.91 4.98 5.25
C MET A 106 -13.38 3.77 6.04
N THR A 107 -13.97 2.58 5.86
CA THR A 107 -13.64 1.35 6.57
C THR A 107 -12.20 0.90 6.24
N PRO A 108 -11.26 0.81 7.21
CA PRO A 108 -9.87 0.43 6.94
C PRO A 108 -9.68 -0.94 6.26
N GLU A 109 -10.57 -1.89 6.51
CA GLU A 109 -10.55 -3.22 5.87
C GLU A 109 -10.78 -3.16 4.35
N HIS A 110 -11.49 -2.13 3.88
CA HIS A 110 -11.78 -1.90 2.46
C HIS A 110 -10.74 -0.98 1.80
N ALA A 111 -9.96 -0.25 2.60
CA ALA A 111 -8.92 0.66 2.13
C ALA A 111 -7.77 -0.08 1.40
N LEU A 112 -6.98 0.70 0.66
CA LEU A 112 -5.77 0.23 -0.02
C LEU A 112 -4.53 0.70 0.76
N LEU A 113 -3.56 -0.19 0.94
CA LEU A 113 -2.27 0.16 1.52
C LEU A 113 -1.45 0.96 0.50
N ILE A 114 -1.05 2.18 0.87
CA ILE A 114 -0.13 3.02 0.08
C ILE A 114 1.32 2.74 0.48
N SER A 115 1.60 2.67 1.78
CA SER A 115 2.95 2.51 2.30
C SER A 115 2.95 1.96 3.73
N ASN A 116 4.06 1.32 4.12
CA ASN A 116 4.38 1.02 5.52
C ASN A 116 5.48 1.95 6.07
N ASP A 117 5.80 3.01 5.33
CA ASP A 117 6.79 4.02 5.67
C ASP A 117 6.33 5.35 5.06
N LEU A 118 5.72 6.21 5.89
CA LEU A 118 5.22 7.52 5.48
C LEU A 118 6.36 8.37 4.91
N ILE A 119 7.53 8.34 5.53
CA ILE A 119 8.66 9.18 5.18
C ILE A 119 9.21 8.78 3.81
N GLN A 120 9.37 7.49 3.57
CA GLN A 120 9.80 6.99 2.28
C GLN A 120 8.77 7.30 1.18
N TRP A 121 7.47 7.20 1.49
CA TRP A 121 6.42 7.56 0.54
C TRP A 121 6.46 9.05 0.15
N VAL A 122 6.65 9.95 1.13
CA VAL A 122 6.84 11.39 0.87
C VAL A 122 8.12 11.61 0.04
N LYS A 123 9.23 10.95 0.38
CA LYS A 123 10.50 11.03 -0.38
C LYS A 123 10.37 10.57 -1.83
N ASN A 124 9.48 9.62 -2.09
CA ASN A 124 9.15 9.15 -3.42
C ASN A 124 8.19 10.09 -4.17
N GLY A 125 7.81 11.23 -3.58
CA GLY A 125 6.99 12.26 -4.22
C GLY A 125 5.49 11.98 -4.14
N LEU A 126 5.02 11.32 -3.06
CA LEU A 126 3.61 11.00 -2.82
C LEU A 126 2.98 10.23 -3.99
N THR A 127 3.72 9.29 -4.59
CA THR A 127 3.21 8.47 -5.67
C THR A 127 2.21 7.44 -5.12
N ILE A 128 0.98 7.48 -5.59
CA ILE A 128 0.01 6.42 -5.33
C ILE A 128 0.10 5.48 -6.53
N GLU A 129 0.85 4.39 -6.36
CA GLU A 129 0.71 3.24 -7.23
C GLU A 129 -0.58 2.54 -6.81
N LEU A 130 -1.70 2.97 -7.41
CA LEU A 130 -2.93 2.21 -7.33
C LEU A 130 -2.66 0.89 -8.06
N TYR A 131 -2.17 -0.10 -7.33
CA TYR A 131 -2.55 -1.46 -7.65
C TYR A 131 -4.05 -1.44 -7.46
N GLU A 132 -4.79 -1.31 -8.56
CA GLU A 132 -6.19 -1.70 -8.56
C GLU A 132 -6.19 -3.05 -7.84
N LYS A 133 -6.78 -3.11 -6.63
CA LYS A 133 -7.58 -4.29 -6.33
C LYS A 133 -8.58 -4.25 -7.47
N THR A 134 -8.26 -4.90 -8.58
CA THR A 134 -9.29 -5.51 -9.40
C THR A 134 -10.23 -6.10 -8.37
N GLU A 135 -11.50 -5.68 -8.41
CA GLU A 135 -12.52 -6.46 -7.73
C GLU A 135 -12.17 -7.90 -8.09
N VAL A 136 -11.70 -8.66 -7.11
CA VAL A 136 -11.38 -10.06 -7.34
C VAL A 136 -12.76 -10.64 -7.55
N ASN A 137 -13.18 -10.65 -8.79
CA ASN A 137 -14.25 -11.46 -9.24
C ASN A 137 -13.72 -12.87 -8.95
N TRP A 138 -14.12 -13.44 -7.81
CA TRP A 138 -13.72 -14.79 -7.42
C TRP A 138 -14.18 -15.84 -8.45
N SER A 139 -14.95 -15.43 -9.47
CA SER A 139 -15.34 -16.23 -10.62
C SER A 139 -14.39 -16.14 -11.83
N GLU A 140 -13.42 -15.22 -11.87
CA GLU A 140 -12.46 -15.12 -12.98
C GLU A 140 -11.18 -15.93 -12.71
N ASN A 141 -10.77 -16.67 -13.73
CA ASN A 141 -9.53 -17.43 -13.74
C ASN A 141 -8.36 -16.49 -14.04
N ALA A 142 -7.33 -16.55 -13.19
CA ALA A 142 -6.07 -15.86 -13.37
C ALA A 142 -5.09 -16.68 -14.21
N LYS A 143 -4.27 -15.97 -14.97
CA LYS A 143 -3.13 -16.50 -15.68
C LYS A 143 -1.87 -16.39 -14.83
N LEU A 144 -1.28 -17.53 -14.49
CA LEU A 144 -0.04 -17.59 -13.72
C LEU A 144 1.15 -17.56 -14.68
N VAL A 145 1.91 -16.48 -14.65
CA VAL A 145 3.08 -16.27 -15.51
C VAL A 145 4.35 -16.27 -14.68
N VAL A 146 5.30 -17.12 -15.05
CA VAL A 146 6.66 -17.07 -14.48
C VAL A 146 7.46 -16.07 -15.30
N VAL A 147 7.92 -15.01 -14.65
CA VAL A 147 8.62 -13.90 -15.29
C VAL A 147 10.11 -13.87 -14.97
N ASP A 148 10.53 -14.50 -13.86
CA ASP A 148 11.93 -14.61 -13.47
C ASP A 148 12.21 -15.93 -12.72
N ILE A 149 13.43 -16.45 -12.86
CA ILE A 149 13.91 -17.65 -12.15
C ILE A 149 15.34 -17.44 -11.65
N GLN A 150 15.61 -17.86 -10.43
CA GLN A 150 16.95 -17.88 -9.83
C GLN A 150 17.48 -19.31 -9.68
N ASP A 151 18.78 -19.45 -9.37
CA ASP A 151 19.42 -20.76 -9.21
C ASP A 151 18.75 -21.62 -8.14
N GLY A 152 18.16 -22.73 -8.58
CA GLY A 152 17.40 -23.67 -7.75
C GLY A 152 15.88 -23.58 -7.87
N ALA A 153 15.36 -22.67 -8.71
CA ALA A 153 13.93 -22.47 -9.01
C ALA A 153 13.15 -23.72 -9.43
N LEU A 154 13.82 -24.78 -9.91
CA LEU A 154 13.14 -26.00 -10.36
C LEU A 154 12.37 -26.69 -9.22
N LYS A 155 12.89 -26.64 -7.98
CA LYS A 155 12.20 -27.18 -6.81
C LYS A 155 10.89 -26.44 -6.54
N ASP A 156 10.92 -25.12 -6.72
CA ASP A 156 9.77 -24.25 -6.52
C ASP A 156 8.73 -24.49 -7.62
N LEU A 157 9.14 -24.62 -8.89
CA LEU A 157 8.25 -24.97 -9.99
C LEU A 157 7.56 -26.33 -9.79
N ILE A 158 8.26 -27.31 -9.22
CA ILE A 158 7.67 -28.62 -8.88
C ILE A 158 6.68 -28.48 -7.72
N LYS A 159 7.02 -27.71 -6.68
CA LYS A 159 6.13 -27.40 -5.55
C LYS A 159 4.85 -26.71 -6.06
N ILE A 160 4.99 -25.66 -6.87
CA ILE A 160 3.90 -24.93 -7.51
C ILE A 160 3.02 -25.88 -8.33
N LYS A 161 3.61 -26.72 -9.19
CA LYS A 161 2.88 -27.74 -9.96
C LYS A 161 2.04 -28.67 -9.06
N SER A 162 2.61 -29.11 -7.94
CA SER A 162 1.95 -30.01 -6.99
C SER A 162 0.75 -29.34 -6.32
N ILE A 163 0.93 -28.12 -5.80
CA ILE A 163 -0.14 -27.41 -5.09
C ILE A 163 -1.25 -26.98 -6.07
N LEU A 164 -0.90 -26.60 -7.30
CA LEU A 164 -1.87 -26.21 -8.35
C LEU A 164 -2.53 -27.41 -9.05
N GLY A 165 -2.04 -28.64 -8.84
CA GLY A 165 -2.53 -29.81 -9.55
C GLY A 165 -2.32 -29.73 -11.07
N LEU A 166 -1.25 -29.05 -11.51
CA LEU A 166 -1.01 -28.84 -12.95
C LEU A 166 -0.66 -30.17 -13.62
N LYS A 167 -1.36 -30.45 -14.74
CA LYS A 167 -1.11 -31.64 -15.57
C LYS A 167 0.14 -31.53 -16.46
N ILE A 168 0.84 -30.39 -16.41
CA ILE A 168 2.07 -30.17 -17.18
C ILE A 168 3.17 -31.15 -16.76
N ALA A 169 3.85 -31.78 -17.72
CA ALA A 169 4.96 -32.66 -17.43
C ALA A 169 6.15 -31.87 -16.85
N THR A 170 6.92 -32.48 -15.93
CA THR A 170 8.08 -31.81 -15.32
C THR A 170 9.17 -31.51 -16.37
N SER A 171 9.31 -32.35 -17.39
CA SER A 171 10.19 -32.11 -18.55
C SER A 171 9.77 -30.88 -19.36
N GLU A 172 8.46 -30.66 -19.51
CA GLU A 172 7.91 -29.50 -20.20
C GLU A 172 8.10 -28.22 -19.37
N LEU A 173 7.94 -28.28 -18.04
CA LEU A 173 8.29 -27.17 -17.14
C LEU A 173 9.76 -26.76 -17.27
N LEU A 174 10.68 -27.73 -17.30
CA LEU A 174 12.11 -27.47 -17.48
C LEU A 174 12.44 -26.88 -18.84
N LYS A 175 11.69 -27.24 -19.88
CA LYS A 175 11.84 -26.67 -21.22
C LYS A 175 11.38 -25.21 -21.25
N ARG A 176 10.23 -24.92 -20.65
CA ARG A 176 9.66 -23.57 -20.56
C ARG A 176 10.48 -22.65 -19.67
N SER A 177 11.07 -23.14 -18.58
CA SER A 177 11.93 -22.34 -17.70
C SER A 177 13.17 -21.76 -18.40
N LYS A 178 13.54 -22.28 -19.58
CA LYS A 178 14.64 -21.71 -20.39
C LYS A 178 14.23 -20.47 -21.20
N ASN A 179 12.93 -20.20 -21.31
CA ASN A 179 12.38 -19.11 -22.13
C ASN A 179 11.35 -18.35 -21.30
N LEU A 180 11.79 -17.29 -20.64
CA LEU A 180 10.93 -16.39 -19.86
C LEU A 180 10.40 -15.24 -20.74
N PRO A 181 9.21 -14.68 -20.41
CA PRO A 181 8.24 -15.23 -19.46
C PRO A 181 7.47 -16.42 -20.05
N PHE A 182 6.98 -17.34 -19.21
CA PHE A 182 6.13 -18.44 -19.67
C PHE A 182 4.91 -18.65 -18.76
N VAL A 183 3.85 -19.19 -19.38
CA VAL A 183 2.58 -19.45 -18.72
C VAL A 183 2.58 -20.84 -18.06
N LEU A 184 2.27 -20.87 -16.76
CA LEU A 184 2.06 -22.11 -16.00
C LEU A 184 0.66 -22.67 -16.21
N THR A 185 -0.36 -21.79 -16.16
CA THR A 185 -1.78 -22.14 -16.28
C THR A 185 -2.62 -20.87 -16.46
N GLU A 186 -3.77 -21.01 -17.11
CA GLU A 186 -4.73 -19.92 -17.41
C GLU A 186 -6.08 -20.14 -16.70
N GLU A 187 -6.21 -21.20 -15.90
CA GLU A 187 -7.49 -21.67 -15.32
C GLU A 187 -7.44 -21.79 -13.80
N VAL A 188 -6.84 -20.81 -13.10
CA VAL A 188 -6.80 -20.84 -11.63
C VAL A 188 -7.64 -19.70 -11.08
N PRO A 189 -8.67 -19.96 -10.27
CA PRO A 189 -9.41 -18.90 -9.60
C PRO A 189 -8.45 -17.95 -8.87
N TYR A 190 -8.53 -16.65 -9.16
CA TYR A 190 -7.54 -15.67 -8.70
C TYR A 190 -7.26 -15.75 -7.19
N GLY A 191 -8.32 -15.84 -6.39
CA GLY A 191 -8.22 -15.97 -4.95
C GLY A 191 -7.46 -17.22 -4.47
N LYS A 192 -7.62 -18.33 -5.18
CA LYS A 192 -6.86 -19.57 -4.93
C LYS A 192 -5.39 -19.35 -5.29
N ALA A 193 -5.10 -18.74 -6.43
CA ALA A 193 -3.74 -18.47 -6.87
C ALA A 193 -2.98 -17.57 -5.89
N LYS A 194 -3.62 -16.49 -5.42
CA LYS A 194 -3.02 -15.53 -4.49
C LYS A 194 -2.68 -16.18 -3.15
N LYS A 195 -3.64 -16.86 -2.51
CA LYS A 195 -3.42 -17.57 -1.24
C LYS A 195 -2.28 -18.59 -1.33
N MET A 196 -2.15 -19.26 -2.47
CA MET A 196 -1.07 -20.23 -2.68
C MET A 196 0.30 -19.57 -2.84
N ILE A 197 0.39 -18.44 -3.53
CA ILE A 197 1.64 -17.66 -3.64
C ILE A 197 2.09 -17.20 -2.24
N GLU A 198 1.14 -16.77 -1.40
CA GLU A 198 1.40 -16.43 0.00
C GLU A 198 1.87 -17.65 0.83
N GLU A 199 1.24 -18.82 0.68
CA GLU A 199 1.63 -20.08 1.35
C GLU A 199 3.00 -20.62 0.90
N LEU A 200 3.46 -20.22 -0.29
CA LEU A 200 4.69 -20.72 -0.87
C LEU A 200 5.94 -20.10 -0.24
N GLY A 201 5.82 -18.91 0.39
CA GLY A 201 6.90 -18.20 1.09
C GLY A 201 7.95 -17.63 0.14
N ASP A 202 9.20 -17.55 0.59
CA ASP A 202 10.32 -17.09 -0.24
C ASP A 202 10.58 -18.06 -1.41
N LEU A 203 10.15 -17.65 -2.61
CA LEU A 203 10.37 -18.37 -3.84
C LEU A 203 11.59 -17.84 -4.58
N LYS A 204 12.32 -18.74 -5.24
CA LYS A 204 13.35 -18.41 -6.23
C LYS A 204 12.75 -18.19 -7.62
N VAL A 205 11.44 -17.99 -7.69
CA VAL A 205 10.65 -17.83 -8.91
C VAL A 205 9.78 -16.60 -8.71
N LYS A 206 9.83 -15.66 -9.65
CA LYS A 206 8.89 -14.53 -9.67
C LYS A 206 7.67 -14.92 -10.50
N ILE A 207 6.50 -14.87 -9.88
CA ILE A 207 5.21 -15.20 -10.50
C ILE A 207 4.36 -13.93 -10.52
N GLU A 208 3.79 -13.65 -11.68
CA GLU A 208 2.81 -12.59 -11.87
C GLU A 208 1.45 -13.22 -12.19
N LEU A 209 0.40 -12.70 -11.54
CA LEU A 209 -0.98 -13.00 -11.88
C LEU A 209 -1.41 -11.98 -12.93
N GLN A 210 -1.85 -12.47 -14.09
CA GLN A 210 -2.39 -11.70 -15.21
C GLN A 210 -3.85 -12.07 -15.47
#